data_AF-A0A1B6NXP9-F1
#
_entry.id   AF-A0A1B6NXP9-F1
#
_cell.length_a   1.000
_cell.length_b   1.000
_cell.length_c   1.000
_cell.angle_alpha   90.00
_cell.angle_beta   90.00
_cell.angle_gamma   90.00
#
_symmetry.space_group_name_H-M   'P 1'
#
loop_
_entity.id
_entity.type
_entity.pdbx_description
1 polymer ?
#
loop_
_entity_poly.entity_id
_entity_poly.type
_entity_poly.pdbx_seq_one_letter_code
_entity_poly.pdbx_strand_id
1 'polypeptide(L)'
;MEIRLDTIRQQLAQVDIELHISKKRVKNINFRLKPHVLMVSVPLHISDSQAADAVARRVSWAINHHPQVLEQHQRKQGALSDLTTADQPIYLWGKVQPLTLSHGEKVAYYRQQLSDVMPSLFEKWQPIVGTYANEIRVKKTAHTLGQLQHAREANLAVRLSSCLSYRMHRVCDRP
;
A
#
# COMPACT_ATOMS: atom_id res chain seq x y z
N MET A 1 -19.07 6.61 -33.41
CA MET A 1 -18.87 6.27 -31.99
C MET A 1 -17.38 6.21 -31.64
N GLU A 2 -16.51 5.74 -32.56
CA GLU A 2 -15.04 5.87 -32.47
C GLU A 2 -14.53 7.30 -32.29
N ILE A 3 -15.08 8.26 -33.03
CA ILE A 3 -14.64 9.67 -33.02
C ILE A 3 -14.53 10.26 -31.60
N ARG A 4 -15.48 9.97 -30.70
CA ARG A 4 -15.45 10.48 -29.31
C ARG A 4 -14.29 9.88 -28.51
N LEU A 5 -13.98 8.60 -28.69
CA LEU A 5 -12.87 7.95 -28.00
C LEU A 5 -11.53 8.41 -28.55
N ASP A 6 -11.44 8.68 -29.85
CA ASP A 6 -10.22 9.19 -30.48
C ASP A 6 -9.90 10.62 -30.02
N THR A 7 -10.90 11.50 -29.89
CA THR A 7 -10.69 12.83 -29.30
C THR A 7 -10.23 12.73 -27.84
N ILE A 8 -10.79 11.81 -27.06
CA ILE A 8 -10.37 11.58 -25.68
C ILE A 8 -8.92 11.06 -25.61
N ARG A 9 -8.54 10.14 -26.51
CA ARG A 9 -7.16 9.66 -26.64
C ARG A 9 -6.20 10.79 -26.96
N GLN A 10 -6.55 11.66 -27.90
CA GLN A 10 -5.74 12.83 -28.25
C GLN A 10 -5.59 13.79 -27.07
N GLN A 11 -6.67 14.08 -26.35
CA GLN A 11 -6.64 14.95 -25.17
C GLN A 11 -5.75 14.39 -24.05
N LEU A 12 -5.78 13.07 -23.82
CA LEU A 12 -4.92 12.40 -22.86
C LEU A 12 -3.47 12.32 -23.35
N ALA A 13 -3.23 12.13 -24.65
CA ALA A 13 -1.89 12.11 -25.23
C ALA A 13 -1.18 13.48 -25.12
N GLN A 14 -1.92 14.60 -25.17
CA GLN A 14 -1.36 15.94 -24.96
C GLN A 14 -0.74 16.12 -23.57
N VAL A 15 -1.21 15.37 -22.57
CA VAL A 15 -0.67 15.39 -21.21
C VAL A 15 0.17 14.14 -20.89
N ASP A 16 0.60 13.44 -21.93
CA ASP A 16 1.43 12.23 -21.86
C ASP A 16 0.77 11.08 -21.08
N ILE A 17 -0.52 10.84 -21.35
CA ILE A 17 -1.31 9.74 -20.78
C ILE A 17 -1.88 8.88 -21.92
N GLU A 18 -1.57 7.59 -21.91
CA GLU A 18 -2.13 6.60 -22.83
C GLU A 18 -3.42 5.99 -22.28
N LEU A 19 -4.47 5.90 -23.11
CA LEU A 19 -5.76 5.33 -22.71
C LEU A 19 -5.89 3.85 -23.11
N HIS A 20 -5.99 2.98 -22.11
CA HIS A 20 -6.21 1.55 -22.28
C HIS A 20 -7.60 1.13 -21.80
N ILE A 21 -8.49 0.75 -22.71
CA ILE A 21 -9.84 0.26 -22.40
C ILE A 21 -9.89 -1.25 -22.57
N SER A 22 -10.42 -1.97 -21.58
CA SER A 22 -10.62 -3.43 -21.63
C SER A 22 -12.03 -3.80 -21.18
N LYS A 23 -12.70 -4.67 -21.94
CA LYS A 23 -13.99 -5.26 -21.53
C LYS A 23 -13.76 -6.50 -20.67
N LYS A 24 -14.36 -6.55 -19.49
CA LYS A 24 -14.16 -7.61 -18.48
C LYS A 24 -15.47 -7.99 -17.80
N ARG A 25 -15.52 -9.19 -17.22
CA ARG A 25 -16.61 -9.63 -16.32
C ARG A 25 -16.48 -8.93 -14.96
N VAL A 26 -16.81 -7.65 -14.92
CA VAL A 26 -16.81 -6.81 -13.72
C VAL A 26 -18.17 -6.17 -13.54
N LYS A 27 -18.57 -5.91 -12.28
CA LYS A 27 -19.86 -5.28 -11.97
C LYS A 27 -19.88 -3.77 -12.26
N ASN A 28 -18.75 -3.09 -12.07
CA ASN A 28 -18.62 -1.64 -12.18
C ASN A 28 -17.51 -1.28 -13.17
N ILE A 29 -17.60 -0.09 -13.78
CA ILE A 29 -16.49 0.49 -14.55
C ILE A 29 -15.38 0.90 -13.57
N ASN A 30 -14.18 0.37 -13.76
CA ASN A 30 -13.03 0.67 -12.89
C ASN A 30 -12.02 1.55 -13.64
N PHE A 31 -11.62 2.64 -13.01
CA PHE A 31 -10.56 3.54 -13.50
C PHE A 31 -9.31 3.35 -12.66
N ARG A 32 -8.16 3.15 -13.31
CA ARG A 32 -6.86 3.09 -12.65
C ARG A 32 -5.87 3.98 -13.39
N LEU A 33 -5.29 4.94 -12.69
CA LEU A 33 -4.24 5.81 -13.22
C LEU A 33 -2.88 5.27 -12.77
N LYS A 34 -2.03 4.97 -13.74
CA LYS A 34 -0.61 4.64 -13.58
C LYS A 34 0.23 5.78 -14.19
N PRO A 35 1.56 5.82 -13.94
CA PRO A 35 2.44 6.73 -14.67
C PRO A 35 2.20 6.59 -16.17
N HIS A 36 1.83 7.69 -16.83
CA HIS A 36 1.59 7.77 -18.27
C HIS A 36 0.49 6.85 -18.84
N VAL A 37 -0.31 6.18 -18.01
CA VAL A 37 -1.33 5.22 -18.50
C VAL A 37 -2.62 5.28 -17.68
N LEU A 38 -3.74 5.55 -18.35
CA LEU A 38 -5.08 5.44 -17.81
C LEU A 38 -5.74 4.12 -18.26
N MET A 39 -5.94 3.21 -17.30
CA MET A 39 -6.60 1.93 -17.54
C MET A 39 -8.07 2.00 -17.16
N VAL A 40 -8.94 1.56 -18.06
CA VAL A 40 -10.40 1.50 -17.87
C VAL A 40 -10.87 0.06 -18.08
N SER A 41 -11.50 -0.52 -17.06
CA SER A 41 -12.15 -1.84 -17.16
C SER A 41 -13.65 -1.66 -17.23
N VAL A 42 -14.26 -2.05 -18.34
CA VAL A 42 -15.69 -1.86 -18.63
C VAL A 42 -16.44 -3.20 -18.51
N PRO A 43 -17.60 -3.27 -17.85
CA PRO A 43 -18.44 -4.47 -17.83
C PRO A 43 -18.88 -4.93 -19.23
N LEU A 44 -19.07 -6.24 -19.41
CA LEU A 44 -19.56 -6.80 -20.69
C LEU A 44 -20.98 -6.34 -21.07
N HIS A 45 -21.83 -6.04 -20.09
CA HIS A 45 -23.23 -5.66 -20.29
C HIS A 45 -23.43 -4.17 -20.58
N ILE A 46 -22.36 -3.36 -20.50
CA ILE A 46 -22.41 -1.92 -20.74
C ILE A 46 -22.13 -1.64 -22.21
N SER A 47 -22.93 -0.75 -22.81
CA SER A 47 -22.73 -0.35 -24.21
C SER A 47 -21.48 0.52 -24.36
N ASP A 48 -20.92 0.55 -25.56
CA ASP A 48 -19.73 1.34 -25.84
C ASP A 48 -19.99 2.85 -25.74
N SER A 49 -21.22 3.31 -26.00
CA SER A 49 -21.62 4.71 -25.81
C SER A 49 -21.60 5.10 -24.33
N GLN A 50 -22.15 4.27 -23.45
CA GLN A 50 -22.12 4.46 -22.00
C GLN A 50 -20.69 4.40 -21.46
N ALA A 51 -19.86 3.51 -22.02
CA ALA A 51 -18.44 3.44 -21.68
C ALA A 51 -17.71 4.74 -22.07
N ALA A 52 -17.95 5.27 -23.27
CA ALA A 52 -17.34 6.51 -23.75
C ALA A 52 -17.74 7.71 -22.88
N ASP A 53 -19.02 7.83 -22.51
CA ASP A 53 -19.48 8.91 -21.63
C ASP A 53 -18.88 8.80 -20.22
N ALA A 54 -18.74 7.58 -19.69
CA ALA A 54 -18.09 7.36 -18.40
C ALA A 54 -16.60 7.75 -18.44
N VAL A 55 -15.90 7.45 -19.53
CA VAL A 55 -14.50 7.86 -19.73
C VAL A 55 -14.41 9.39 -19.85
N ALA A 56 -15.26 10.02 -20.65
CA ALA A 56 -15.28 11.47 -20.85
C ALA A 56 -15.39 12.24 -19.52
N ARG A 57 -16.28 11.80 -18.63
CA ARG A 57 -16.45 12.41 -17.28
C ARG A 57 -15.20 12.28 -16.40
N ARG A 58 -14.30 11.35 -16.69
CA ARG A 58 -13.12 11.04 -15.88
C ARG A 58 -11.81 11.56 -16.48
N VAL A 59 -11.83 12.14 -17.69
CA VAL A 59 -10.66 12.73 -18.34
C VAL A 59 -10.06 13.86 -17.49
N SER A 60 -10.88 14.83 -17.07
CA SER A 60 -10.41 15.95 -16.24
C SER A 60 -9.82 15.47 -14.91
N TRP A 61 -10.40 14.42 -14.32
CA TRP A 61 -9.85 13.80 -13.12
C TRP A 61 -8.46 13.21 -13.40
N ALA A 62 -8.29 12.47 -14.50
CA ALA A 62 -7.01 11.85 -14.85
C ALA A 62 -5.92 12.90 -15.09
N ILE A 63 -6.22 13.96 -15.83
CA ILE A 63 -5.30 15.09 -16.10
C ILE A 63 -4.85 15.73 -14.78
N ASN A 64 -5.79 16.10 -13.91
CA ASN A 64 -5.48 16.80 -12.68
C ASN A 64 -4.69 15.96 -11.66
N HIS A 65 -4.87 14.63 -11.67
CA HIS A 65 -4.20 13.73 -10.72
C HIS A 65 -2.89 13.14 -11.27
N HIS A 66 -2.61 13.28 -12.57
CA HIS A 66 -1.42 12.73 -13.21
C HIS A 66 -0.10 13.22 -12.57
N PRO A 67 0.10 14.52 -12.28
CA PRO A 67 1.34 15.01 -11.68
C PRO A 67 1.62 14.38 -10.31
N GLN A 68 0.58 14.22 -9.48
CA GLN A 68 0.70 13.61 -8.15
C GLN A 68 1.08 12.12 -8.25
N VAL A 69 0.55 11.40 -9.24
CA VAL A 69 0.88 9.98 -9.48
C VAL A 69 2.33 9.84 -9.94
N LEU A 70 2.81 10.74 -10.81
CA LEU A 70 4.21 10.78 -11.25
C LEU A 70 5.15 11.08 -10.09
N GLU A 71 4.85 12.10 -9.28
CA GLU A 71 5.65 12.46 -8.12
C GLU A 71 5.75 11.30 -7.10
N GLN A 72 4.62 10.64 -6.81
CA GLN A 72 4.62 9.47 -5.92
C GLN A 72 5.43 8.30 -6.49
N HIS A 73 5.40 8.10 -7.80
CA HIS A 73 6.16 7.06 -8.48
C HIS A 73 7.67 7.35 -8.41
N GLN A 74 8.07 8.59 -8.69
CA GLN A 74 9.46 9.04 -8.57
C GLN A 74 9.98 8.91 -7.14
N ARG A 75 9.21 9.34 -6.13
CA ARG A 75 9.58 9.18 -4.71
C ARG A 75 9.81 7.71 -4.33
N LYS A 76 8.98 6.79 -4.82
CA LYS A 76 9.14 5.35 -4.56
C LYS A 76 10.33 4.74 -5.28
N GLN A 77 10.63 5.18 -6.50
CA GLN A 77 11.80 4.71 -7.24
C GLN A 77 13.10 5.26 -6.64
N GLY A 78 13.14 6.55 -6.29
CA GLY A 78 14.29 7.15 -5.59
C GLY A 78 14.55 6.52 -4.22
N ALA A 79 13.50 6.25 -3.45
CA ALA A 79 13.63 5.55 -2.17
C ALA A 79 14.09 4.08 -2.31
N LEU A 80 13.95 3.45 -3.48
CA LEU A 80 14.49 2.11 -3.73
C LEU A 80 15.99 2.16 -4.08
N SER A 81 16.42 3.25 -4.73
CA SER A 81 17.83 3.51 -5.06
C SER A 81 18.64 3.98 -3.84
N ASP A 82 18.01 4.62 -2.85
CA ASP A 82 18.65 4.97 -1.56
C ASP A 82 18.76 3.78 -0.57
N LEU A 83 18.29 2.58 -0.94
CA LEU A 83 18.43 1.38 -0.10
C LEU A 83 19.84 0.74 -0.15
N THR A 84 20.76 1.28 -0.94
CA THR A 84 22.21 1.12 -0.74
C THR A 84 22.75 2.01 0.38
N THR A 85 21.94 2.36 1.37
CA THR A 85 22.47 3.05 2.56
C THR A 85 22.99 2.03 3.57
N ALA A 86 24.26 1.65 3.37
CA ALA A 86 25.00 0.75 4.22
C ALA A 86 25.33 1.30 5.62
N ASP A 87 24.91 2.52 6.00
CA ASP A 87 25.45 3.15 7.22
C ASP A 87 24.49 4.03 8.04
N GLN A 88 23.16 3.86 7.91
CA GLN A 88 22.22 4.59 8.78
C GLN A 88 22.01 3.87 10.12
N PRO A 89 22.02 4.60 11.25
CA PRO A 89 21.78 4.04 12.57
C PRO A 89 20.37 3.43 12.68
N ILE A 90 20.25 2.35 13.44
CA ILE A 90 18.99 1.63 13.65
C ILE A 90 18.19 2.32 14.76
N TYR A 91 16.92 2.60 14.52
CA TYR A 91 16.03 3.16 15.53
C TYR A 91 15.11 2.08 16.06
N LEU A 92 15.33 1.64 17.30
CA LEU A 92 14.50 0.66 17.99
C LEU A 92 13.73 1.36 19.11
N TRP A 93 12.39 1.30 19.07
CA TRP A 93 11.51 1.93 20.07
C TRP A 93 11.80 3.43 20.30
N GLY A 94 12.21 4.15 19.26
CA GLY A 94 12.57 5.58 19.35
C GLY A 94 13.98 5.84 19.88
N LYS A 95 14.78 4.81 20.20
CA LYS A 95 16.18 4.94 20.62
C LYS A 95 17.13 4.52 19.50
N VAL A 96 18.19 5.31 19.30
CA VAL A 96 19.28 4.96 18.39
C VAL A 96 20.05 3.78 18.97
N GLN A 97 20.19 2.73 18.18
CA GLN A 97 21.06 1.60 18.47
C GLN A 97 22.42 1.85 17.81
N PRO A 98 23.54 1.52 18.49
CA PRO A 98 24.89 1.72 17.97
C PRO A 98 25.28 0.72 16.87
N LEU A 99 24.30 0.03 16.27
CA LEU A 99 24.50 -1.06 15.32
C LEU A 99 24.33 -0.54 13.90
N THR A 100 25.40 -0.66 13.10
CA THR A 100 25.32 -0.51 11.64
C THR A 100 25.04 -1.88 11.04
N LEU A 101 23.85 -2.06 10.47
CA LEU A 101 23.46 -3.28 9.77
C LEU A 101 23.00 -2.95 8.34
N SER A 102 23.19 -3.89 7.41
CA SER A 102 22.63 -3.80 6.05
C SER A 102 21.10 -3.86 6.08
N HIS A 103 20.43 -3.53 4.97
CA HIS A 103 18.97 -3.53 4.92
C HIS A 103 18.34 -4.90 5.29
N GLY A 104 18.93 -6.00 4.82
CA GLY A 104 18.45 -7.35 5.14
C GLY A 104 18.60 -7.69 6.62
N GLU A 105 19.75 -7.36 7.19
CA GLU A 105 20.06 -7.56 8.61
C GLU A 105 19.21 -6.67 9.52
N LYS A 106 18.93 -5.42 9.11
CA LYS A 106 17.99 -4.53 9.79
C LYS A 106 16.60 -5.15 9.89
N VAL A 107 16.09 -5.72 8.79
CA VAL A 107 14.79 -6.38 8.79
C VAL A 107 14.78 -7.61 9.71
N ALA A 108 15.84 -8.42 9.72
CA ALA A 108 15.98 -9.55 10.62
C ALA A 108 16.05 -9.11 12.09
N TYR A 109 16.82 -8.07 12.39
CA TYR A 109 16.96 -7.49 13.72
C TYR A 109 15.62 -6.96 14.25
N TYR A 110 14.88 -6.19 13.46
CA TYR A 110 13.55 -5.72 13.85
C TYR A 110 12.54 -6.86 14.04
N ARG A 111 12.65 -7.95 13.27
CA ARG A 111 11.84 -9.16 13.48
C ARG A 111 12.10 -9.79 14.83
N GLN A 112 13.37 -9.95 15.18
CA GLN A 112 13.76 -10.55 16.45
C GLN A 112 13.24 -9.72 17.62
N GLN A 113 13.52 -8.41 17.61
CA GLN A 113 13.10 -7.51 18.69
C GLN A 113 11.58 -7.44 18.87
N LEU A 114 10.82 -7.53 17.78
CA LEU A 114 9.37 -7.67 17.91
C LEU A 114 9.00 -9.02 18.50
N SER A 115 9.55 -10.13 17.99
CA SER A 115 9.27 -11.46 18.52
C SER A 115 9.50 -11.56 20.03
N ASP A 116 10.52 -10.87 20.54
CA ASP A 116 10.86 -10.88 21.97
C ASP A 116 9.86 -10.07 22.82
N VAL A 117 9.36 -8.94 22.30
CA VAL A 117 8.44 -8.04 23.03
C VAL A 117 6.96 -8.41 22.83
N MET A 118 6.64 -9.15 21.76
CA MET A 118 5.25 -9.51 21.46
C MET A 118 4.56 -10.29 22.60
N PRO A 119 5.13 -11.35 23.18
CA PRO A 119 4.44 -12.14 24.22
C PRO A 119 3.96 -11.29 25.40
N SER A 120 4.82 -10.44 25.96
CA SER A 120 4.48 -9.61 27.12
C SER A 120 3.42 -8.55 26.81
N LEU A 121 3.43 -7.99 25.60
CA LEU A 121 2.38 -7.08 25.15
C LEU A 121 1.04 -7.81 25.02
N PHE A 122 1.03 -9.02 24.47
CA PHE A 122 -0.20 -9.81 24.36
C PHE A 122 -0.74 -10.22 25.73
N GLU A 123 0.11 -10.66 26.66
CA GLU A 123 -0.32 -10.96 28.03
C GLU A 123 -1.01 -9.77 28.71
N LYS A 124 -0.50 -8.56 28.49
CA LYS A 124 -1.13 -7.33 29.02
C LYS A 124 -2.47 -7.01 28.36
N TRP A 125 -2.56 -7.11 27.04
CA TRP A 125 -3.70 -6.59 26.29
C TRP A 125 -4.80 -7.62 26.02
N GLN A 126 -4.50 -8.91 25.96
CA GLN A 126 -5.50 -9.99 25.82
C GLN A 126 -6.64 -9.93 26.85
N PRO A 127 -6.37 -9.78 28.17
CA PRO A 127 -7.45 -9.70 29.15
C PRO A 127 -8.30 -8.42 29.02
N ILE A 128 -7.71 -7.31 28.54
CA ILE A 128 -8.42 -6.04 28.32
C ILE A 128 -9.34 -6.14 27.09
N VAL A 129 -8.85 -6.78 26.02
CA VAL A 129 -9.60 -6.95 24.76
C VAL A 129 -10.61 -8.12 24.86
N GLY A 130 -10.45 -9.01 25.84
CA GLY A 130 -11.32 -10.17 26.04
C GLY A 130 -11.17 -11.24 24.97
N THR A 131 -10.06 -11.26 24.24
CA THR A 131 -9.78 -12.22 23.16
C THR A 131 -8.37 -12.79 23.34
N TYR A 132 -8.24 -14.10 23.36
CA TYR A 132 -6.97 -14.81 23.51
C TYR A 132 -6.48 -15.33 22.17
N ALA A 133 -5.20 -15.11 21.87
CA ALA A 133 -4.56 -15.63 20.67
C ALA A 133 -3.87 -16.96 21.00
N ASN A 134 -4.12 -17.99 20.20
CA ASN A 134 -3.43 -19.28 20.33
C ASN A 134 -2.01 -19.23 19.73
N GLU A 135 -1.80 -18.35 18.76
CA GLU A 135 -0.50 -18.17 18.11
C GLU A 135 -0.26 -16.71 17.71
N ILE A 136 0.99 -16.28 17.83
CA ILE A 136 1.47 -14.96 17.42
C ILE A 136 2.45 -15.16 16.26
N ARG A 137 2.16 -14.58 15.09
CA ARG A 137 3.06 -14.64 13.92
C ARG A 137 3.44 -13.27 13.40
N VAL A 138 4.68 -13.10 12.96
CA VAL A 138 5.12 -11.86 12.30
C VAL A 138 5.16 -12.07 10.79
N LYS A 139 4.29 -11.38 10.03
CA LYS A 139 4.20 -11.51 8.56
C LYS A 139 4.58 -10.21 7.84
N LYS A 140 5.21 -10.33 6.66
CA LYS A 140 5.45 -9.19 5.75
C LYS A 140 4.18 -8.93 4.93
N THR A 141 3.49 -7.81 5.15
CA THR A 141 2.28 -7.45 4.40
C THR A 141 2.28 -5.97 4.03
N ALA A 142 1.85 -5.64 2.80
CA ALA A 142 1.94 -4.27 2.28
C ALA A 142 0.89 -3.30 2.87
N HIS A 143 -0.31 -3.77 3.23
CA HIS A 143 -1.46 -2.89 3.47
C HIS A 143 -2.15 -2.99 4.85
N THR A 144 -1.79 -3.95 5.72
CA THR A 144 -2.53 -4.19 6.97
C THR A 144 -1.61 -4.28 8.18
N LEU A 145 -1.90 -3.54 9.26
CA LEU A 145 -1.08 -3.50 10.48
C LEU A 145 -1.28 -4.71 11.40
N GLY A 146 -2.44 -5.37 11.34
CA GLY A 146 -2.72 -6.62 12.04
C GLY A 146 -3.91 -7.35 11.42
N GLN A 147 -3.87 -8.69 11.41
CA GLN A 147 -5.00 -9.52 10.96
C GLN A 147 -5.27 -10.59 12.01
N LEU A 148 -6.52 -10.66 12.45
CA LEU A 148 -7.09 -11.79 13.18
C LEU A 148 -7.60 -12.79 12.13
N GLN A 149 -7.00 -13.97 12.08
CA GLN A 149 -7.48 -15.05 11.22
C GLN A 149 -8.29 -16.03 12.07
N HIS A 150 -9.60 -16.12 11.82
CA HIS A 150 -10.49 -17.12 12.43
C HIS A 150 -10.37 -18.43 11.63
N ALA A 151 -9.38 -19.26 11.96
CA ALA A 151 -9.21 -20.58 11.36
C ALA A 151 -9.43 -21.67 12.41
N ARG A 152 -10.66 -21.78 12.94
CA ARG A 152 -11.02 -22.65 14.11
C ARG A 152 -10.21 -22.40 15.41
N GLU A 153 -9.12 -21.65 15.32
CA GLU A 153 -8.18 -21.22 16.35
C GLU A 153 -7.76 -19.77 16.00
N ALA A 154 -7.76 -18.86 16.98
CA ALA A 154 -7.52 -17.45 16.76
C ALA A 154 -6.00 -17.16 16.65
N ASN A 155 -5.53 -16.88 15.43
CA ASN A 155 -4.14 -16.52 15.16
C ASN A 155 -4.02 -15.01 14.92
N LEU A 156 -3.14 -14.34 15.67
CA LEU A 156 -2.92 -12.89 15.56
C LEU A 156 -1.57 -12.60 14.90
N ALA A 157 -1.61 -11.89 13.76
CA ALA A 157 -0.40 -11.54 13.03
C ALA A 157 -0.02 -10.06 13.22
N VAL A 158 1.21 -9.78 13.67
CA VAL A 158 1.74 -8.41 13.83
C VAL A 158 2.70 -8.08 12.69
N ARG A 159 2.56 -6.88 12.12
CA ARG A 159 3.28 -6.47 10.90
C ARG A 159 4.58 -5.73 11.21
N LEU A 160 5.63 -6.07 10.43
CA LEU A 160 6.76 -5.17 10.18
C LEU A 160 6.57 -4.32 8.93
N SER A 161 6.50 -2.99 9.11
CA SER A 161 6.67 -2.04 8.02
C SER A 161 7.94 -1.23 8.25
N SER A 162 8.61 -0.81 7.17
CA SER A 162 9.78 0.10 7.22
C SER A 162 9.49 1.45 7.89
N CYS A 163 8.22 1.77 8.21
CA CYS A 163 7.78 2.95 8.97
C CYS A 163 7.62 2.70 10.48
N LEU A 164 7.93 1.51 11.01
CA LEU A 164 7.69 1.18 12.42
C LEU A 164 8.49 2.02 13.43
N SER A 165 9.55 2.70 13.00
CA SER A 165 10.32 3.59 13.89
C SER A 165 9.48 4.80 14.36
N TYR A 166 8.41 5.19 13.66
CA TYR A 166 7.71 6.46 13.91
C TYR A 166 6.35 6.37 14.60
N ARG A 167 5.73 5.19 14.74
CA ARG A 167 4.31 5.10 15.14
C ARG A 167 4.02 4.33 16.42
N MET A 168 4.94 3.52 16.94
CA MET A 168 4.68 2.75 18.17
C MET A 168 4.71 3.60 19.44
N HIS A 169 5.37 4.77 19.42
CA HIS A 169 5.43 5.68 20.57
C HIS A 169 4.06 6.24 21.01
N ARG A 170 3.04 6.16 20.15
CA ARG A 170 1.69 6.69 20.46
C ARG A 170 0.72 5.66 21.06
N VAL A 171 1.07 4.38 21.08
CA VAL A 171 0.20 3.31 21.58
C VAL A 171 0.57 2.90 23.02
N CYS A 172 1.83 3.11 23.43
CA CYS A 172 2.29 2.71 24.77
C CYS A 172 2.02 3.75 25.87
N ASP A 173 1.70 5.02 25.52
CA ASP A 173 1.60 6.15 26.46
C ASP A 173 0.17 6.66 26.74
N ARG A 174 -0.88 5.86 26.50
CA ARG A 174 -2.20 6.19 27.05
C ARG A 174 -2.51 5.30 28.26
N PRO A 175 -2.68 5.90 29.46
CA PRO A 175 -3.12 5.17 30.65
C PRO A 175 -4.51 4.57 30.46
#